data_AF-A0A7U9XUK2-F1
#
_entry.id   AF-A0A7U9XUK2-F1
#
_cell.length_a   1.000
_cell.length_b   1.000
_cell.length_c   1.000
_cell.angle_alpha   90.00
_cell.angle_beta   90.00
_cell.angle_gamma   90.00
#
_symmetry.space_group_name_H-M   'P 1'
#
loop_
_entity.id
_entity.type
_entity.pdbx_description
1 polymer ?
#
loop_
_entity_poly.entity_id
_entity_poly.type
_entity_poly.pdbx_seq_one_letter_code
_entity_poly.pdbx_strand_id
1 'polypeptide(L)'
;MRRRLLAAMPLISTMLFLVAGLYLENWKLGWSFFLLIPLSWILLSKNVFKKVNDLIPLIALIVFLWLGFGFELWHPGWTVFLLIPLVNMIVEKRFTPRKIVTVGISVIYITIGFVTNVWHPTWIMLLLIPIINTIFFPYSFNSFKSNNNGWKSDISKYFKDKIIINEEEDEA
;
A
#
# COMPACT_ATOMS: atom_id res chain seq x y z
N MET A 1 -6.01 6.10 -24.75
CA MET A 1 -4.55 5.90 -24.77
C MET A 1 -4.01 5.19 -23.52
N ARG A 2 -4.30 5.67 -22.31
CA ARG A 2 -3.79 5.11 -21.03
C ARG A 2 -3.94 3.58 -20.87
N ARG A 3 -5.13 3.02 -21.15
CA ARG A 3 -5.36 1.56 -21.02
C ARG A 3 -4.53 0.71 -21.99
N ARG A 4 -4.27 1.22 -23.21
CA ARG A 4 -3.42 0.55 -24.21
C ARG A 4 -1.96 0.55 -23.77
N LEU A 5 -1.49 1.65 -23.17
CA LEU A 5 -0.14 1.72 -22.57
C LEU A 5 0.00 0.72 -21.42
N LEU A 6 -0.95 0.68 -20.47
CA LEU A 6 -0.89 -0.26 -19.34
C LEU A 6 -0.84 -1.73 -19.79
N ALA A 7 -1.59 -2.10 -20.83
CA ALA A 7 -1.57 -3.45 -21.38
C ALA A 7 -0.26 -3.80 -22.10
N ALA A 8 0.43 -2.79 -22.66
CA ALA A 8 1.71 -2.98 -23.36
C ALA A 8 2.93 -2.99 -22.41
N MET A 9 2.80 -2.49 -21.18
CA MET A 9 3.94 -2.36 -20.25
C MET A 9 4.65 -3.67 -19.91
N PRO A 10 3.98 -4.81 -19.68
CA PRO A 10 4.66 -6.08 -19.48
C PRO A 10 5.52 -6.49 -20.67
N LEU A 11 5.01 -6.31 -21.90
CA LEU A 11 5.75 -6.60 -23.14
C LEU A 11 6.96 -5.68 -23.31
N ILE A 12 6.80 -4.38 -23.05
CA ILE A 12 7.89 -3.41 -23.14
C ILE A 12 8.98 -3.74 -22.10
N SER A 13 8.56 -4.07 -20.88
CA SER A 13 9.46 -4.47 -19.79
C SER A 13 10.26 -5.73 -20.13
N THR A 14 9.63 -6.76 -20.71
CA THR A 14 10.34 -7.99 -21.09
C THR A 14 11.30 -7.76 -22.25
N MET A 15 10.92 -6.94 -23.23
CA MET A 15 11.82 -6.56 -24.32
C MET A 15 13.08 -5.83 -23.80
N LEU A 16 12.91 -4.85 -22.91
CA LEU A 16 14.04 -4.15 -22.29
C LEU A 16 14.90 -5.07 -21.42
N PHE A 17 14.29 -5.99 -20.67
CA PHE A 17 15.00 -7.01 -19.90
C PHE A 17 15.90 -7.87 -20.79
N LEU A 18 15.36 -8.37 -21.91
CA LEU A 18 16.11 -9.22 -22.84
C LEU A 18 17.24 -8.45 -23.54
N VAL A 19 16.99 -7.20 -23.94
CA VAL A 19 18.05 -6.34 -24.50
C VAL A 19 19.15 -6.11 -23.47
N ALA A 20 18.82 -5.82 -22.21
CA ALA A 20 19.81 -5.63 -21.16
C ALA A 20 20.59 -6.91 -20.82
N GLY A 21 19.93 -8.07 -20.82
CA GLY A 21 20.56 -9.35 -20.52
C GLY A 21 21.42 -9.89 -21.68
N LEU A 22 20.95 -9.77 -22.92
CA LEU A 22 21.60 -10.37 -24.10
C LEU A 22 22.59 -9.44 -24.80
N TYR A 23 22.30 -8.13 -24.84
CA TYR A 23 23.16 -7.16 -25.54
C TYR A 23 24.15 -6.47 -24.60
N LEU A 24 23.73 -6.14 -23.38
CA LEU A 24 24.58 -5.48 -22.38
C LEU A 24 25.21 -6.47 -21.38
N GLU A 25 24.91 -7.77 -21.51
CA GLU A 25 25.34 -8.85 -20.60
C GLU A 25 25.05 -8.57 -19.11
N ASN A 26 24.10 -7.66 -18.82
CA ASN A 26 23.84 -7.15 -17.49
C ASN A 26 22.42 -7.49 -17.02
N TRP A 27 22.26 -8.74 -16.62
CA TRP A 27 21.01 -9.28 -16.07
C TRP A 27 20.52 -8.53 -14.82
N LYS A 28 21.45 -8.00 -14.01
CA LYS A 28 21.13 -7.25 -12.80
C LYS A 28 20.39 -5.95 -13.13
N LEU A 29 20.86 -5.21 -14.13
CA LEU A 29 20.13 -4.05 -14.67
C LEU A 29 18.81 -4.46 -15.30
N GLY A 30 18.76 -5.62 -15.96
CA GLY A 30 17.55 -6.20 -16.52
C GLY A 30 16.37 -6.18 -15.53
N TRP A 31 16.59 -6.64 -14.29
CA TRP A 31 15.54 -6.74 -13.27
C TRP A 31 14.88 -5.40 -12.93
N SER A 32 15.62 -4.29 -13.06
CA SER A 32 15.08 -2.95 -12.81
C SER A 32 13.97 -2.56 -13.79
N PHE A 33 13.97 -3.09 -15.02
CA PHE A 33 12.94 -2.77 -16.01
C PHE A 33 11.56 -3.31 -15.63
N PHE A 34 11.48 -4.38 -14.83
CA PHE A 34 10.21 -4.88 -14.30
C PHE A 34 9.50 -3.89 -13.38
N LEU A 35 10.23 -2.92 -12.80
CA LEU A 35 9.63 -1.83 -12.03
C LEU A 35 8.73 -0.93 -12.90
N LEU A 36 8.88 -0.92 -14.23
CA LEU A 36 8.02 -0.18 -15.14
C LEU A 36 6.55 -0.62 -15.05
N ILE A 37 6.29 -1.88 -14.71
CA ILE A 37 4.93 -2.42 -14.59
C ILE A 37 4.17 -1.70 -13.46
N PRO A 38 4.59 -1.79 -12.18
CA PRO A 38 3.93 -1.07 -11.10
C PRO A 38 4.06 0.46 -11.23
N LEU A 39 5.17 0.96 -11.78
CA LEU A 39 5.36 2.39 -11.99
C LEU A 39 4.36 2.97 -13.00
N SER A 40 4.07 2.24 -14.08
CA SER A 40 3.08 2.66 -15.09
C SER A 40 1.68 2.81 -14.50
N TRP A 41 1.32 1.91 -13.57
CA TRP A 41 0.06 1.98 -12.84
C TRP A 41 -0.01 3.25 -11.96
N ILE A 42 1.07 3.58 -11.26
CA ILE A 42 1.19 4.82 -10.47
C ILE A 42 1.07 6.06 -11.37
N LEU A 43 1.83 6.11 -12.46
CA LEU A 43 2.02 7.32 -13.26
C LEU A 43 0.76 7.70 -14.05
N LEU A 44 -0.01 6.68 -14.46
CA LEU A 44 -1.26 6.88 -15.21
C LEU A 44 -2.48 7.04 -14.30
N SER A 45 -2.33 6.84 -12.99
CA SER A 45 -3.40 7.07 -12.01
C SER A 45 -3.76 8.56 -11.95
N LYS A 46 -5.05 8.89 -12.11
CA LYS A 46 -5.52 10.29 -12.16
C LYS A 46 -5.51 11.00 -10.81
N ASN A 47 -5.51 10.27 -9.68
CA ASN A 47 -5.69 10.82 -8.34
C ASN A 47 -4.65 10.27 -7.35
N VAL A 48 -3.37 10.46 -7.64
CA VAL A 48 -2.27 10.00 -6.77
C VAL A 48 -2.36 10.58 -5.35
N PHE A 49 -2.74 11.85 -5.22
CA PHE A 49 -2.84 12.54 -3.93
C PHE A 49 -4.01 12.10 -3.04
N LYS A 50 -5.11 11.59 -3.64
CA LYS A 50 -6.24 11.06 -2.84
C LYS A 50 -6.02 9.63 -2.37
N LYS A 51 -5.05 8.92 -2.93
CA LYS A 51 -4.75 7.51 -2.65
C LYS A 51 -3.31 7.31 -2.18
N VAL A 52 -2.69 8.34 -1.61
CA VAL A 52 -1.30 8.29 -1.16
C VAL A 52 -1.08 7.13 -0.19
N ASN A 53 -1.99 6.93 0.77
CA ASN A 53 -1.90 5.81 1.72
C ASN A 53 -1.93 4.43 1.03
N ASP A 54 -2.74 4.26 -0.02
CA ASP A 54 -2.83 3.00 -0.76
C ASP A 54 -1.61 2.75 -1.67
N LEU A 55 -1.01 3.83 -2.18
CA LEU A 55 0.12 3.77 -3.12
C LEU A 55 1.47 3.74 -2.42
N ILE A 56 1.55 4.20 -1.17
CA ILE A 56 2.79 4.27 -0.38
C ILE A 56 3.50 2.93 -0.22
N PRO A 57 2.83 1.79 0.05
CA PRO A 57 3.51 0.50 0.10
C PRO A 57 4.14 0.12 -1.24
N LEU A 58 3.47 0.44 -2.34
CA LEU A 58 3.96 0.17 -3.70
C LEU A 58 5.15 1.08 -4.05
N ILE A 59 5.08 2.37 -3.68
CA ILE A 59 6.18 3.32 -3.85
C ILE A 59 7.39 2.91 -3.01
N ALA A 60 7.17 2.53 -1.74
CA ALA A 60 8.23 2.06 -0.85
C ALA A 60 8.92 0.82 -1.42
N LEU A 61 8.16 -0.13 -1.98
CA LEU A 61 8.70 -1.31 -2.65
C LEU A 61 9.53 -0.94 -3.89
N ILE A 62 9.06 -0.02 -4.72
CA ILE A 62 9.83 0.45 -5.90
C ILE A 62 11.16 1.07 -5.46
N VAL A 63 11.13 1.95 -4.46
CA VAL A 63 12.33 2.60 -3.93
C VAL A 63 13.28 1.58 -3.30
N PHE A 64 12.76 0.61 -2.53
CA PHE A 64 13.54 -0.48 -1.94
C PHE A 64 14.24 -1.32 -3.01
N LEU A 65 13.53 -1.76 -4.05
CA LEU A 65 14.10 -2.53 -5.14
C LEU A 65 15.14 -1.72 -5.92
N TRP A 66 14.89 -0.43 -6.14
CA TRP A 66 15.86 0.43 -6.81
C TRP A 66 17.15 0.61 -5.99
N LEU A 67 17.05 0.78 -4.67
CA LEU A 67 18.19 0.80 -3.74
C LEU A 67 18.94 -0.54 -3.72
N GLY A 68 18.22 -1.66 -3.70
CA GLY A 68 18.80 -3.00 -3.68
C GLY A 68 19.53 -3.37 -4.99
N PHE A 69 18.91 -3.12 -6.14
CA PHE A 69 19.53 -3.43 -7.43
C PHE A 69 20.61 -2.41 -7.83
N GLY A 70 20.41 -1.13 -7.54
CA GLY A 70 21.34 -0.06 -7.92
C GLY A 70 22.55 0.08 -7.01
N PHE A 71 22.34 0.05 -5.69
CA PHE A 71 23.38 0.35 -4.69
C PHE A 71 23.72 -0.85 -3.79
N GLU A 72 23.10 -2.02 -3.99
CA GLU A 72 23.26 -3.21 -3.13
C GLU A 72 22.87 -2.97 -1.67
N LEU A 73 22.11 -1.90 -1.42
CA LEU A 73 21.67 -1.44 -0.10
C LEU A 73 20.44 -2.22 0.39
N TRP A 74 20.48 -3.54 0.29
CA TRP A 74 19.39 -4.41 0.74
C TRP A 74 19.15 -4.30 2.24
N HIS A 75 20.21 -4.16 3.04
CA HIS A 75 20.13 -4.11 4.50
C HIS A 75 19.55 -2.78 5.04
N PRO A 76 20.11 -1.60 4.71
CA PRO A 76 19.51 -0.34 5.14
C PRO A 76 18.23 0.00 4.36
N GLY A 77 18.02 -0.61 3.19
CA GLY A 77 16.85 -0.38 2.34
C GLY A 77 15.52 -0.68 3.03
N TRP A 78 15.49 -1.61 3.99
CA TRP A 78 14.26 -1.91 4.75
C TRP A 78 13.70 -0.69 5.50
N THR A 79 14.55 0.28 5.83
CA THR A 79 14.15 1.55 6.45
C THR A 79 13.11 2.30 5.63
N VAL A 80 13.10 2.12 4.31
CA VAL A 80 12.11 2.74 3.41
C VAL A 80 10.69 2.30 3.77
N PHE A 81 10.49 1.08 4.27
CA PHE A 81 9.17 0.62 4.72
C PHE A 81 8.68 1.34 5.98
N LEU A 82 9.57 1.91 6.80
CA LEU A 82 9.20 2.74 7.94
C LEU A 82 8.60 4.09 7.52
N LEU A 83 8.81 4.48 6.26
CA LEU A 83 8.14 5.64 5.68
C LEU A 83 6.62 5.43 5.58
N ILE A 84 6.15 4.19 5.52
CA ILE A 84 4.72 3.87 5.41
C ILE A 84 3.93 4.41 6.62
N PRO A 85 4.24 4.04 7.88
CA PRO A 85 3.53 4.59 9.03
C PRO A 85 3.75 6.10 9.20
N LEU A 86 4.92 6.63 8.82
CA LEU A 86 5.22 8.07 8.87
C LEU A 86 4.31 8.87 7.92
N VAL A 87 4.19 8.43 6.67
CA VAL A 87 3.33 9.09 5.69
C VAL A 87 1.86 8.96 6.09
N ASN A 88 1.46 7.81 6.63
CA ASN A 88 0.09 7.66 7.11
C ASN A 88 -0.22 8.66 8.26
N MET A 89 0.75 8.87 9.17
CA MET A 89 0.60 9.89 10.22
C MET A 89 0.48 11.31 9.66
N ILE A 90 1.30 11.69 8.66
CA ILE A 90 1.27 13.05 8.08
C ILE A 90 -0.01 13.30 7.28
N VAL A 91 -0.47 12.30 6.51
CA VAL A 91 -1.65 12.41 5.64
C VAL A 91 -2.91 12.53 6.48
N GLU A 92 -3.04 11.71 7.53
CA GLU A 92 -4.23 11.74 8.39
C GLU A 92 -4.25 12.96 9.33
N LYS A 93 -3.10 13.64 9.55
CA LYS A 93 -2.94 14.78 10.50
C LYS A 93 -3.47 14.50 11.91
N ARG A 94 -3.58 13.23 12.29
CA ARG A 94 -4.06 12.81 13.62
C ARG A 94 -2.88 12.33 14.45
N PHE A 95 -2.59 13.08 15.50
CA PHE A 95 -1.61 12.72 16.52
C PHE A 95 -2.28 11.83 17.56
N THR A 96 -2.33 10.52 17.30
CA THR A 96 -2.70 9.55 18.33
C THR A 96 -1.45 9.08 19.05
N PRO A 97 -1.50 8.85 20.38
CA PRO A 97 -0.33 8.40 21.13
C PRO A 97 0.25 7.10 20.55
N ARG A 98 -0.60 6.22 20.01
CA ARG A 98 -0.23 5.05 19.22
C ARG A 98 0.73 5.37 18.06
N LYS A 99 0.42 6.39 17.26
CA LYS A 99 1.25 6.78 16.10
C LYS A 99 2.56 7.42 16.55
N ILE A 100 2.54 8.20 17.63
CA ILE A 100 3.74 8.82 18.19
C ILE A 100 4.73 7.74 18.66
N VAL A 101 4.24 6.69 19.32
CA VAL A 101 5.06 5.53 19.71
C VAL A 101 5.69 4.85 18.49
N THR A 102 4.91 4.59 17.44
CA THR A 102 5.41 4.02 16.18
C THR A 102 6.53 4.86 15.56
N VAL A 103 6.36 6.18 15.52
CA VAL A 103 7.38 7.10 14.98
C VAL A 103 8.62 7.16 15.87
N GLY A 104 8.44 7.23 17.19
CA GLY A 104 9.55 7.24 18.14
C GLY A 104 10.44 6.00 18.04
N ILE A 105 9.83 4.81 17.98
CA ILE A 105 10.57 3.54 17.81
C ILE A 105 11.29 3.50 16.46
N SER A 106 10.64 4.00 15.40
CA SER A 106 11.24 4.06 14.06
C SER A 106 12.47 4.98 14.03
N VAL A 107 12.41 6.15 14.70
CA VAL A 107 13.57 7.06 14.83
C VAL A 107 14.70 6.39 15.61
N ILE A 108 14.39 5.76 16.75
CA ILE A 108 15.39 5.03 17.56
C ILE A 108 16.07 3.93 16.74
N TYR A 109 15.30 3.14 16.00
CA TYR A 109 15.82 2.10 15.11
C TYR A 109 16.78 2.68 14.06
N ILE A 110 16.40 3.78 13.40
CA ILE A 110 17.25 4.45 12.40
C ILE A 110 18.55 4.94 13.04
N THR A 111 18.48 5.59 14.22
CA THR A 111 19.67 6.08 14.93
C THR A 111 20.62 4.93 15.28
N ILE A 112 20.10 3.81 15.81
CA ILE A 112 20.91 2.64 16.14
C ILE A 112 21.50 2.02 14.86
N GLY A 113 20.71 1.89 13.80
CA GLY A 113 21.15 1.36 12.51
C GLY A 113 22.31 2.14 11.91
N PHE A 114 22.27 3.47 11.95
CA PHE A 114 23.36 4.32 11.48
C PHE A 114 24.61 4.29 12.37
N VAL A 115 24.45 4.27 13.70
CA VAL A 115 25.59 4.26 14.63
C VAL A 115 26.32 2.93 14.65
N THR A 116 25.56 1.83 14.65
CA THR A 116 26.12 0.47 14.81
C THR A 116 26.35 -0.24 13.48
N ASN A 117 25.76 0.23 12.38
CA ASN A 117 25.68 -0.47 11.09
C ASN A 117 25.07 -1.89 11.17
N VAL A 118 24.47 -2.25 12.31
CA VAL A 118 23.86 -3.55 12.55
C VAL A 118 22.36 -3.44 12.30
N TRP A 119 21.94 -3.70 11.06
CA TRP A 119 20.54 -3.64 10.62
C TRP A 119 19.78 -4.96 10.82
N HIS A 120 20.49 -6.08 10.77
CA HIS A 120 19.90 -7.42 10.67
C HIS A 120 19.24 -7.96 11.95
N PRO A 121 19.76 -7.72 13.17
CA PRO A 121 19.08 -8.10 14.42
C PRO A 121 18.19 -6.98 14.99
N THR A 122 18.41 -5.73 14.60
CA THR A 122 17.70 -4.57 15.17
C THR A 122 16.26 -4.44 14.67
N TRP A 123 15.90 -5.09 13.56
CA TRP A 123 14.53 -5.17 13.05
C TRP A 123 13.52 -5.72 14.07
N ILE A 124 13.97 -6.50 15.07
CA ILE A 124 13.12 -7.03 16.13
C ILE A 124 12.48 -5.91 16.97
N MET A 125 13.11 -4.73 17.03
CA MET A 125 12.57 -3.54 17.66
C MET A 125 11.28 -3.06 16.99
N LEU A 126 11.12 -3.28 15.69
CA LEU A 126 9.90 -2.90 14.97
C LEU A 126 8.70 -3.76 15.40
N LEU A 127 8.93 -4.99 15.85
CA LEU A 127 7.89 -5.84 16.44
C LEU A 127 7.43 -5.35 17.81
N LEU A 128 8.20 -4.50 18.49
CA LEU A 128 7.74 -3.85 19.73
C LEU A 128 6.60 -2.87 19.46
N ILE A 129 6.50 -2.32 18.24
CA ILE A 129 5.45 -1.37 17.86
C ILE A 129 4.06 -1.97 18.08
N PRO A 130 3.68 -3.11 17.47
CA PRO A 130 2.39 -3.73 17.72
C PRO A 130 2.22 -4.14 19.18
N ILE A 131 3.25 -4.67 19.85
CA ILE A 131 3.19 -5.11 21.25
C ILE A 131 2.86 -3.95 22.20
N ILE A 132 3.58 -2.83 22.08
CA ILE A 132 3.33 -1.64 22.91
C ILE A 132 1.95 -1.06 22.55
N ASN A 133 1.61 -1.02 21.27
CA ASN A 133 0.34 -0.47 20.82
C ASN A 133 -0.88 -1.28 21.26
N THR A 134 -0.77 -2.60 21.40
CA THR A 134 -1.86 -3.46 21.89
C THR A 134 -2.01 -3.39 23.40
N ILE A 135 -0.90 -3.37 24.15
CA ILE A 135 -0.91 -3.35 25.62
C ILE A 135 -1.36 -1.98 26.16
N PHE A 136 -0.77 -0.89 25.68
CA PHE A 136 -1.03 0.45 26.24
C PHE A 136 -2.24 1.15 25.62
N PHE A 137 -2.64 0.75 24.42
CA PHE A 137 -3.80 1.34 23.73
C PHE A 137 -4.76 0.22 23.30
N PRO A 138 -5.45 -0.44 24.26
CA PRO A 138 -6.45 -1.44 23.93
C PRO A 138 -7.47 -0.82 22.97
N TYR A 139 -7.76 -1.54 21.89
CA TYR A 139 -8.72 -1.10 20.89
C TYR A 139 -10.09 -0.98 21.57
N SER A 140 -10.58 0.24 21.80
CA SER A 140 -11.98 0.41 22.15
C SER A 140 -12.77 -0.01 20.92
N PHE A 141 -13.24 -1.26 20.89
CA PHE A 141 -14.14 -1.73 19.86
C PHE A 141 -15.40 -0.89 19.97
N ASN A 142 -15.46 0.21 19.20
CA ASN A 142 -16.63 1.05 19.15
C ASN A 142 -17.76 0.14 18.70
N SER A 143 -18.72 -0.12 19.59
CA SER A 143 -19.78 -1.09 19.37
C SER A 143 -20.37 -0.84 17.98
N PHE A 144 -20.24 -1.83 17.10
CA PHE A 144 -20.89 -1.81 15.80
C PHE A 144 -22.39 -1.68 16.09
N LYS A 145 -22.93 -0.46 16.03
CA LYS A 145 -24.36 -0.20 16.19
C LYS A 145 -25.01 -0.78 14.94
N SER A 146 -25.33 -2.07 15.00
CA SER A 146 -26.13 -2.76 14.02
C SER A 146 -27.46 -2.02 13.94
N ASN A 147 -27.59 -1.13 12.97
CA ASN A 147 -28.85 -0.48 12.64
C ASN A 147 -29.71 -1.50 11.89
N ASN A 148 -30.21 -2.49 12.61
CA ASN A 148 -30.99 -3.61 12.08
C ASN A 148 -32.39 -3.18 11.60
N ASN A 149 -32.71 -1.88 11.66
CA ASN A 149 -34.07 -1.37 11.49
C ASN A 149 -34.34 -0.84 10.06
N GLY A 150 -33.33 -0.65 9.21
CA GLY A 150 -33.51 -0.13 7.84
C GLY A 150 -33.67 -1.19 6.75
N TRP A 151 -33.02 -2.35 6.90
CA TRP A 151 -32.98 -3.36 5.84
C TRP A 151 -34.34 -3.99 5.56
N LYS A 152 -35.14 -4.19 6.63
CA LYS A 152 -36.47 -4.80 6.51
C LYS A 152 -37.46 -3.89 5.77
N SER A 153 -37.38 -2.58 5.98
CA SER A 153 -38.21 -1.61 5.27
C SER A 153 -37.80 -1.45 3.81
N ASP A 154 -36.50 -1.47 3.53
CA ASP A 154 -36.00 -1.34 2.16
C ASP A 154 -36.41 -2.54 1.31
N ILE A 155 -36.24 -3.76 1.83
CA ILE A 155 -36.65 -4.99 1.15
C ILE A 155 -38.15 -5.02 0.87
N SER A 156 -38.97 -4.70 1.88
CA SER A 156 -40.42 -4.70 1.70
C SER A 156 -40.86 -3.72 0.62
N LYS A 157 -40.19 -2.58 0.50
CA LYS A 157 -40.47 -1.59 -0.54
C LYS A 157 -40.11 -2.10 -1.93
N TYR A 158 -38.94 -2.72 -2.11
CA TYR A 158 -38.51 -3.29 -3.40
C TYR A 158 -39.45 -4.39 -3.91
N PHE A 159 -39.89 -5.29 -3.02
CA PHE A 159 -40.83 -6.34 -3.42
C PHE A 159 -42.19 -5.76 -3.76
N LYS A 160 -42.68 -4.78 -3.00
CA LYS A 160 -43.97 -4.14 -3.29
C LYS A 160 -43.96 -3.40 -4.63
N ASP A 161 -42.90 -2.65 -4.93
CA ASP A 161 -42.75 -1.95 -6.22
C ASP A 161 -42.73 -2.95 -7.38
N LYS A 162 -41.97 -4.05 -7.24
CA LYS A 162 -41.84 -5.04 -8.32
C LYS A 162 -43.11 -5.86 -8.54
N ILE A 163 -43.90 -6.12 -7.49
CA ILE A 163 -45.17 -6.83 -7.61
C ILE A 163 -46.21 -5.95 -8.32
N ILE A 164 -46.28 -4.65 -7.98
CA ILE A 164 -47.22 -3.71 -8.61
C ILE A 164 -46.92 -3.53 -10.10
N ILE A 165 -45.64 -3.45 -10.48
CA ILE A 165 -45.25 -3.30 -11.90
C ILE A 165 -45.65 -4.53 -12.72
N ASN A 166 -45.54 -5.74 -12.16
CA ASN A 166 -45.93 -6.96 -12.87
C ASN A 166 -47.46 -7.09 -13.01
N GLU A 167 -48.24 -6.60 -12.03
CA GLU A 167 -49.71 -6.60 -12.10
C GLU A 167 -50.24 -5.64 -13.18
N GLU A 168 -49.57 -4.50 -13.42
CA GLU A 168 -49.94 -3.57 -14.51
C GLU A 168 -49.54 -4.07 -15.90
N GLU A 169 -48.52 -4.92 -16.02
CA GLU A 169 -48.07 -5.47 -17.31
C GLU A 169 -48.92 -6.66 -17.78
N ASP A 170 -49.57 -7.38 -16.86
CA ASP A 170 -50.43 -8.55 -17.15
C ASP A 170 -51.90 -8.16 -17.45
N GLU A 171 -52.33 -6.92 -17.16
CA GLU A 171 -53.68 -6.40 -17.46
C GLU A 171 -53.77 -5.52 -18.73
N ALA A 172 -52.69 -5.40 -19.52
CA ALA A 172 -52.61 -4.58 -20.75
C ALA A 172 -52.63 -5.40 -22.06
#